data_AF-A0A7S3Q291-F1
#
_entry.id   AF-A0A7S3Q291-F1
#
_cell.length_a   1.000
_cell.length_b   1.000
_cell.length_c   1.000
_cell.angle_alpha   90.00
_cell.angle_beta   90.00
_cell.angle_gamma   90.00
#
_symmetry.space_group_name_H-M   'P 1'
#
loop_
_entity.id
_entity.type
_entity.pdbx_description
1 polymer ?
#
loop_
_entity_poly.entity_id
_entity_poly.type
_entity_poly.pdbx_seq_one_letter_code
_entity_poly.pdbx_strand_id
1 'polypeptide(L)'
;KIIATVTYNTCQWQRPLAVSPKTSFKSNKTTTMPRKDASELSKTELRPLTAHDVSMDLSPPPAQPKAPPSPLSIKANRNVSRTNHWRNNLYAAGMVEPTWADEVVRVGIYGTDDDDMQDSNANGPNRSCCEDAGSENMDPTCGCLVISGVICGRMGFKRLGNMVILKERAIEVVDNPNDIEVSSIESGHRFESEIVYIVGPYWPMMLGVTYPLILGVSYFTAVNVIFLKGSEFNPGLAVIWSLLTFALCYSLFRVAFKNPGILKKYTSPPNYGPNEPQWRWDDRVQSYAPRRAVYDTDCAVVIEEFDHTCPWTGTAIGKGNMPAFQAFIVLVFLCLIMDVILLTSSSMI
;
A
#
# COMPACT_ATOMS: atom_id res chain seq x y z
N LYS A 1 18.68 23.98 33.17
CA LYS A 1 17.35 23.57 33.71
C LYS A 1 16.17 24.38 33.14
N ILE A 2 16.33 25.05 31.99
CA ILE A 2 15.25 25.68 31.22
C ILE A 2 15.51 25.39 29.73
N ILE A 3 15.57 24.10 29.35
CA ILE A 3 15.51 23.61 27.96
C ILE A 3 15.02 22.15 28.06
N ALA A 4 13.81 21.94 28.56
CA ALA A 4 13.19 20.60 28.65
C ALA A 4 11.68 20.69 28.96
N THR A 5 10.94 21.64 28.37
CA THR A 5 9.48 21.73 28.60
C THR A 5 8.76 22.50 27.50
N VAL A 6 8.98 22.16 26.23
CA VAL A 6 8.05 22.48 25.13
C VAL A 6 8.11 21.29 24.17
N THR A 7 6.96 20.88 23.64
CA THR A 7 6.69 19.72 22.76
C THR A 7 6.56 18.33 23.41
N TYR A 8 5.69 18.22 24.41
CA TYR A 8 4.87 17.03 24.64
C TYR A 8 3.49 17.52 25.05
N ASN A 9 2.61 17.79 24.07
CA ASN A 9 1.14 17.86 24.24
C ASN A 9 0.51 18.44 22.97
N THR A 10 0.30 17.60 21.95
CA THR A 10 -0.78 17.75 20.94
C THR A 10 -0.76 16.55 19.99
N CYS A 11 -1.17 15.38 20.46
CA CYS A 11 -1.77 14.33 19.61
C CYS A 11 -2.37 13.23 20.50
N GLN A 12 -3.48 13.55 21.16
CA GLN A 12 -4.44 12.52 21.56
C GLN A 12 -5.64 12.62 20.64
N TRP A 13 -5.60 11.90 19.52
CA TRP A 13 -6.83 11.54 18.84
C TRP A 13 -7.42 10.32 19.56
N GLN A 14 -8.68 10.50 19.97
CA GLN A 14 -9.45 9.61 20.82
C GLN A 14 -9.62 8.23 20.17
N ARG A 15 -9.41 7.17 20.96
CA ARG A 15 -9.78 5.80 20.60
C ARG A 15 -11.32 5.69 20.60
N PRO A 16 -11.97 5.13 19.57
CA PRO A 16 -13.33 4.64 19.72
C PRO A 16 -13.32 3.36 20.55
N LEU A 17 -14.17 3.34 21.58
CA LEU A 17 -14.44 2.21 22.45
C LEU A 17 -15.03 1.04 21.64
N ALA A 18 -14.57 -0.17 21.95
CA ALA A 18 -15.08 -1.41 21.39
C ALA A 18 -16.58 -1.60 21.71
N VAL A 19 -17.40 -1.75 20.67
CA VAL A 19 -18.81 -2.15 20.79
C VAL A 19 -18.90 -3.65 20.52
N SER A 20 -19.32 -4.40 21.52
CA SER A 20 -19.60 -5.84 21.48
C SER A 20 -20.80 -6.17 20.57
N PRO A 21 -20.77 -7.26 19.77
CA PRO A 21 -21.91 -7.63 18.94
C PRO A 21 -23.00 -8.30 19.79
N LYS A 22 -24.15 -7.64 19.92
CA LYS A 22 -25.39 -8.25 20.39
C LYS A 22 -25.96 -9.14 19.29
N THR A 23 -26.01 -10.44 19.57
CA THR A 23 -26.79 -11.44 18.86
C THR A 23 -28.27 -11.05 18.86
N SER A 24 -28.89 -10.89 17.69
CA SER A 24 -30.35 -10.83 17.55
C SER A 24 -30.80 -11.85 16.52
N PHE A 25 -31.31 -12.95 17.06
CA PHE A 25 -32.07 -13.98 16.36
C PHE A 25 -33.37 -13.35 15.86
N LYS A 26 -33.58 -13.32 14.54
CA LYS A 26 -34.91 -13.05 13.96
C LYS A 26 -35.31 -14.23 13.07
N SER A 27 -36.26 -14.99 13.59
CA SER A 27 -37.06 -15.94 12.82
C SER A 27 -37.84 -15.20 11.75
N ASN A 28 -37.90 -15.74 10.53
CA ASN A 28 -38.96 -15.38 9.60
C ASN A 28 -39.57 -16.63 8.94
N LYS A 29 -40.78 -16.92 9.44
CA LYS A 29 -42.00 -17.36 8.76
C LYS A 29 -41.86 -17.88 7.32
N THR A 30 -42.10 -19.18 7.24
CA THR A 30 -42.98 -19.90 6.32
C THR A 30 -43.88 -19.04 5.43
N THR A 31 -43.70 -19.17 4.12
CA THR A 31 -44.76 -18.94 3.13
C THR A 31 -44.76 -20.11 2.14
N THR A 32 -45.89 -20.79 2.12
CA THR A 32 -46.30 -21.91 1.28
C THR A 32 -46.48 -21.51 -0.19
N MET A 33 -46.35 -22.48 -1.11
CA MET A 33 -47.09 -22.62 -2.38
C MET A 33 -46.73 -24.01 -3.02
N PRO A 34 -47.55 -24.56 -3.94
CA PRO A 34 -48.14 -25.87 -3.70
C PRO A 34 -47.55 -27.02 -4.54
N ARG A 35 -47.83 -28.20 -3.98
CA ARG A 35 -47.73 -29.57 -4.51
C ARG A 35 -48.39 -29.67 -5.90
N LYS A 36 -47.66 -30.18 -6.89
CA LYS A 36 -48.23 -30.80 -8.09
C LYS A 36 -47.88 -32.28 -8.09
N ASP A 37 -48.94 -33.07 -8.21
CA ASP A 37 -48.95 -34.52 -8.09
C ASP A 37 -48.23 -35.19 -9.27
N ALA A 38 -47.56 -36.29 -8.93
CA ALA A 38 -47.04 -37.26 -9.86
C ALA A 38 -48.10 -38.34 -10.11
N SER A 39 -48.57 -38.46 -11.35
CA SER A 39 -49.01 -39.73 -11.96
C SER A 39 -49.55 -39.46 -13.36
N GLU A 40 -48.91 -39.98 -14.40
CA GLU A 40 -49.60 -40.86 -15.35
C GLU A 40 -48.62 -41.47 -16.37
N LEU A 41 -48.69 -42.80 -16.45
CA LEU A 41 -48.10 -43.67 -17.45
C LEU A 41 -48.80 -43.52 -18.81
N SER A 42 -48.06 -43.53 -19.92
CA SER A 42 -48.30 -44.43 -21.08
C SER A 42 -47.05 -44.36 -21.98
N LYS A 43 -46.23 -45.41 -22.10
CA LYS A 43 -46.28 -46.56 -23.05
C LYS A 43 -46.61 -46.18 -24.50
N THR A 44 -45.92 -46.89 -25.41
CA THR A 44 -46.06 -46.95 -26.89
C THR A 44 -45.05 -46.02 -27.58
N GLU A 45 -44.11 -46.42 -28.45
CA GLU A 45 -44.00 -47.60 -29.30
C GLU A 45 -42.54 -47.78 -29.77
N LEU A 46 -42.03 -49.01 -29.81
CA LEU A 46 -40.76 -49.37 -30.46
C LEU A 46 -40.99 -49.46 -31.98
N ARG A 47 -40.16 -48.75 -32.78
CA ARG A 47 -39.98 -49.03 -34.22
C ARG A 47 -38.60 -49.65 -34.47
N PRO A 48 -38.48 -50.63 -35.40
CA PRO A 48 -37.23 -51.34 -35.62
C PRO A 48 -36.25 -50.54 -36.48
N LEU A 49 -34.98 -50.54 -36.05
CA LEU A 49 -33.84 -49.99 -36.78
C LEU A 49 -33.57 -50.82 -38.03
N THR A 50 -33.61 -50.19 -39.21
CA THR A 50 -33.00 -50.75 -40.41
C THR A 50 -31.55 -50.28 -40.49
N ALA A 51 -30.66 -51.26 -40.62
CA ALA A 51 -29.23 -51.03 -40.82
C ALA A 51 -29.01 -50.64 -42.28
N HIS A 52 -28.80 -49.35 -42.55
CA HIS A 52 -27.96 -48.82 -43.63
C HIS A 52 -27.96 -47.30 -43.47
N ASP A 53 -26.79 -46.77 -43.08
CA ASP A 53 -26.29 -45.39 -43.24
C ASP A 53 -25.55 -44.91 -41.98
N VAL A 54 -24.35 -45.48 -41.78
CA VAL A 54 -23.33 -44.89 -40.91
C VAL A 54 -22.02 -44.84 -41.70
N SER A 55 -21.76 -43.72 -42.37
CA SER A 55 -20.41 -43.23 -42.59
C SER A 55 -20.28 -41.89 -41.86
N MET A 56 -20.10 -41.95 -40.54
CA MET A 56 -19.73 -40.77 -39.76
C MET A 56 -18.23 -40.53 -39.93
N ASP A 57 -17.92 -39.44 -40.61
CA ASP A 57 -16.63 -38.77 -40.63
C ASP A 57 -16.17 -38.51 -39.19
N LEU A 58 -15.05 -39.15 -38.79
CA LEU A 58 -14.45 -39.07 -37.46
C LEU A 58 -13.38 -37.96 -37.39
N SER A 59 -13.63 -36.83 -38.04
CA SER A 59 -12.78 -35.65 -37.88
C SER A 59 -13.23 -34.84 -36.65
N PRO A 60 -12.38 -34.65 -35.62
CA PRO A 60 -12.76 -33.82 -34.48
C PRO A 60 -13.03 -32.39 -34.96
N PRO A 61 -14.11 -31.73 -34.47
CA PRO A 61 -14.41 -30.37 -34.89
C PRO A 61 -13.23 -29.45 -34.52
N PRO A 62 -12.87 -28.48 -35.37
CA PRO A 62 -11.83 -27.52 -35.07
C PRO A 62 -12.12 -26.85 -33.73
N ALA A 63 -11.12 -26.80 -32.85
CA ALA A 63 -11.24 -26.24 -31.51
C ALA A 63 -11.86 -24.84 -31.61
N GLN A 64 -13.09 -24.69 -31.13
CA GLN A 64 -13.74 -23.39 -31.11
C GLN A 64 -12.92 -22.43 -30.24
N PRO A 65 -12.77 -21.15 -30.65
CA PRO A 65 -12.15 -20.14 -29.80
C PRO A 65 -12.88 -20.13 -28.45
N LYS A 66 -12.16 -20.33 -27.35
CA LYS A 66 -12.75 -20.30 -26.01
C LYS A 66 -13.48 -18.97 -25.84
N ALA A 67 -14.78 -19.04 -25.58
CA ALA A 67 -15.58 -17.86 -25.28
C ALA A 67 -14.91 -17.07 -24.14
N PRO A 68 -14.93 -15.73 -24.19
CA PRO A 68 -14.37 -14.93 -23.11
C PRO A 68 -15.01 -15.31 -21.77
N PRO A 69 -14.23 -15.37 -20.67
CA PRO A 69 -14.74 -15.77 -19.38
C PRO A 69 -15.90 -14.88 -18.92
N SER A 70 -16.92 -15.47 -18.29
CA SER A 70 -18.05 -14.72 -17.75
C SER A 70 -17.58 -13.75 -16.66
N PRO A 71 -18.24 -12.59 -16.44
CA PRO A 71 -17.85 -11.61 -15.42
C PRO A 71 -17.71 -12.21 -14.01
N LEU A 72 -18.58 -13.15 -13.64
CA LEU A 72 -18.50 -13.90 -12.37
C LEU A 72 -17.23 -14.73 -12.25
N SER A 73 -16.80 -15.38 -13.33
CA SER A 73 -15.55 -16.16 -13.34
C SER A 73 -14.31 -15.26 -13.25
N ILE A 74 -14.36 -14.05 -13.82
CA ILE A 74 -13.28 -13.06 -13.71
C ILE A 74 -13.15 -12.57 -12.25
N LYS A 75 -14.26 -12.22 -11.59
CA LYS A 75 -14.27 -11.81 -10.18
C LYS A 75 -13.74 -12.93 -9.26
N ALA A 76 -14.19 -14.17 -9.48
CA ALA A 76 -13.70 -15.32 -8.71
C ALA A 76 -12.18 -15.54 -8.90
N ASN A 77 -11.68 -15.48 -10.14
CA ASN A 77 -10.25 -15.62 -10.44
C ASN A 77 -9.41 -14.50 -9.80
N ARG A 78 -9.90 -13.25 -9.81
CA ARG A 78 -9.26 -12.11 -9.13
C ARG A 78 -9.16 -12.35 -7.62
N ASN A 79 -10.24 -12.77 -6.97
CA ASN A 79 -10.25 -13.02 -5.53
C ASN A 79 -9.31 -14.15 -5.11
N VAL A 80 -9.21 -15.21 -5.92
CA VAL A 80 -8.22 -16.28 -5.71
C VAL A 80 -6.80 -15.73 -5.86
N SER A 81 -6.53 -14.92 -6.89
CA SER A 81 -5.22 -14.29 -7.10
C SER A 81 -4.82 -13.39 -5.92
N ARG A 82 -5.74 -12.52 -5.46
CA ARG A 82 -5.56 -11.65 -4.28
C ARG A 82 -5.25 -12.46 -3.02
N THR A 83 -6.02 -13.51 -2.77
CA THR A 83 -5.85 -14.37 -1.58
C THR A 83 -4.52 -15.10 -1.61
N ASN A 84 -4.13 -15.64 -2.76
CA ASN A 84 -2.85 -16.31 -2.93
C ASN A 84 -1.68 -15.34 -2.76
N HIS A 85 -1.77 -14.13 -3.34
CA HIS A 85 -0.77 -13.08 -3.17
C HIS A 85 -0.63 -12.68 -1.69
N TRP A 86 -1.74 -12.44 -1.01
CA TRP A 86 -1.76 -12.07 0.40
C TRP A 86 -1.16 -13.15 1.32
N ARG A 87 -1.53 -14.43 1.11
CA ARG A 87 -1.00 -15.54 1.91
C ARG A 87 0.49 -15.75 1.69
N ASN A 88 0.93 -15.72 0.43
CA ASN A 88 2.31 -16.05 0.04
C ASN A 88 3.26 -14.84 0.01
N ASN A 89 2.81 -13.65 0.42
CA ASN A 89 3.68 -12.48 0.49
C ASN A 89 4.78 -12.67 1.54
N LEU A 90 6.03 -12.36 1.17
CA LEU A 90 7.21 -12.38 2.06
C LEU A 90 7.09 -11.37 3.20
N TYR A 91 6.38 -10.27 2.97
CA TYR A 91 6.18 -9.19 3.93
C TYR A 91 4.81 -9.31 4.61
N ALA A 92 4.73 -8.78 5.83
CA ALA A 92 3.49 -8.64 6.57
C ALA A 92 2.63 -7.53 5.95
N ALA A 93 1.95 -7.86 4.85
CA ALA A 93 1.15 -6.97 4.04
C ALA A 93 -0.34 -7.35 4.07
N GLY A 94 -1.20 -6.33 3.95
CA GLY A 94 -2.66 -6.49 3.87
C GLY A 94 -3.12 -7.04 2.52
N MET A 95 -4.41 -7.40 2.45
CA MET A 95 -5.00 -8.00 1.25
C MET A 95 -5.37 -6.93 0.20
N VAL A 96 -4.42 -6.64 -0.69
CA VAL A 96 -4.57 -5.69 -1.82
C VAL A 96 -4.53 -6.40 -3.17
N GLU A 97 -4.74 -5.66 -4.27
CA GLU A 97 -4.48 -6.22 -5.60
C GLU A 97 -3.00 -6.56 -5.76
N PRO A 98 -2.66 -7.69 -6.43
CA PRO A 98 -1.27 -8.11 -6.60
C PRO A 98 -0.41 -7.11 -7.37
N THR A 99 -0.99 -6.40 -8.35
CA THR A 99 -0.27 -5.43 -9.18
C THR A 99 -0.98 -4.07 -9.22
N TRP A 100 -0.26 -3.05 -9.71
CA TRP A 100 -0.84 -1.73 -9.99
C TRP A 100 -1.74 -1.73 -11.24
N ALA A 101 -1.52 -2.62 -12.20
CA ALA A 101 -2.40 -2.77 -13.35
C ALA A 101 -3.77 -3.32 -12.94
N ASP A 102 -3.78 -4.31 -12.04
CA ASP A 102 -5.02 -4.89 -11.47
C ASP A 102 -5.83 -3.84 -10.69
N GLU A 103 -5.15 -2.87 -10.04
CA GLU A 103 -5.79 -1.73 -9.37
C GLU A 103 -6.62 -0.88 -10.35
N VAL A 104 -6.06 -0.58 -11.53
CA VAL A 104 -6.74 0.21 -12.55
C VAL A 104 -7.91 -0.56 -13.15
N VAL A 105 -7.73 -1.85 -13.39
CA VAL A 105 -8.79 -2.73 -13.89
C VAL A 105 -9.97 -2.78 -12.91
N ARG A 106 -9.70 -2.86 -11.60
CA ARG A 106 -10.74 -2.77 -10.58
C ARG A 106 -11.54 -1.49 -10.70
N VAL A 107 -10.86 -0.33 -10.77
CA VAL A 107 -11.51 0.98 -10.83
C VAL A 107 -12.26 1.19 -12.15
N GLY A 108 -11.73 0.67 -13.27
CA GLY A 108 -12.24 0.96 -14.61
C GLY A 108 -13.33 0.02 -15.15
N ILE A 109 -13.43 -1.23 -14.69
CA ILE A 109 -14.36 -2.23 -15.28
C ILE A 109 -15.61 -2.46 -14.43
N TYR A 110 -15.51 -2.42 -13.10
CA TYR A 110 -16.57 -2.96 -12.24
C TYR A 110 -17.31 -1.91 -11.42
N GLY A 111 -16.81 -0.67 -11.33
CA GLY A 111 -17.20 0.19 -10.21
C GLY A 111 -16.80 -0.46 -8.89
N THR A 112 -16.94 0.25 -7.78
CA THR A 112 -16.78 -0.35 -6.46
C THR A 112 -18.05 -1.13 -6.12
N ASP A 113 -18.04 -2.45 -6.33
CA ASP A 113 -19.13 -3.33 -5.87
C ASP A 113 -19.26 -3.28 -4.32
N ASP A 114 -20.47 -3.42 -3.79
CA ASP A 114 -20.76 -3.46 -2.34
C ASP A 114 -19.92 -4.52 -1.57
N ASP A 115 -19.58 -5.64 -2.20
CA ASP A 115 -18.73 -6.69 -1.61
C ASP A 115 -17.26 -6.24 -1.44
N ASP A 116 -16.73 -5.50 -2.42
CA ASP A 116 -15.36 -4.94 -2.35
C ASP A 116 -15.28 -3.83 -1.27
N MET A 117 -16.43 -3.23 -0.92
CA MET A 117 -16.55 -2.22 0.14
C MET A 117 -16.36 -2.82 1.54
N GLN A 118 -16.86 -4.03 1.81
CA GLN A 118 -16.63 -4.71 3.11
C GLN A 118 -15.17 -5.12 3.34
N ASP A 119 -14.47 -5.61 2.31
CA ASP A 119 -13.04 -5.96 2.38
C ASP A 119 -12.14 -4.72 2.49
N SER A 120 -12.59 -3.58 1.96
CA SER A 120 -11.83 -2.33 2.00
C SER A 120 -11.63 -1.81 3.43
N ASN A 121 -12.59 -2.05 4.34
CA ASN A 121 -12.54 -1.62 5.74
C ASN A 121 -11.39 -2.24 6.55
N ALA A 122 -10.77 -3.33 6.07
CA ALA A 122 -9.63 -3.96 6.73
C ALA A 122 -8.27 -3.33 6.37
N ASN A 123 -8.19 -2.56 5.28
CA ASN A 123 -6.93 -2.08 4.66
C ASN A 123 -6.94 -0.57 4.34
N GLY A 124 -7.42 0.27 5.26
CA GLY A 124 -7.53 1.74 5.09
C GLY A 124 -8.94 2.22 4.83
N PRO A 125 -9.25 3.52 5.07
CA PRO A 125 -10.62 3.98 5.11
C PRO A 125 -11.25 3.95 3.71
N ASN A 126 -12.57 3.81 3.70
CA ASN A 126 -13.49 3.65 2.55
C ASN A 126 -12.87 3.95 1.17
N ARG A 127 -12.65 2.89 0.40
CA ARG A 127 -12.17 2.96 -1.00
C ARG A 127 -13.27 3.43 -1.99
N SER A 128 -14.37 4.00 -1.51
CA SER A 128 -15.50 4.53 -2.29
C SER A 128 -15.30 5.97 -2.80
N CYS A 129 -14.09 6.54 -2.72
CA CYS A 129 -13.87 7.97 -2.98
C CYS A 129 -14.26 8.48 -4.37
N CYS A 130 -14.37 7.60 -5.38
CA CYS A 130 -14.69 8.02 -6.74
C CYS A 130 -16.16 8.45 -6.87
N GLU A 131 -17.05 7.94 -6.02
CA GLU A 131 -18.43 8.41 -5.92
C GLU A 131 -18.53 9.72 -5.11
N ASP A 132 -17.57 9.93 -4.20
CA ASP A 132 -17.53 11.01 -3.22
C ASP A 132 -16.60 12.18 -3.60
N ALA A 133 -16.20 12.31 -4.87
CA ALA A 133 -15.27 13.34 -5.35
C ALA A 133 -15.76 14.80 -5.17
N GLY A 134 -16.93 15.01 -4.55
CA GLY A 134 -17.46 16.31 -4.13
C GLY A 134 -18.11 16.31 -2.73
N SER A 135 -17.92 15.26 -1.90
CA SER A 135 -18.47 15.21 -0.55
C SER A 135 -17.47 15.71 0.49
N GLU A 136 -17.98 16.26 1.60
CA GLU A 136 -17.18 16.80 2.73
C GLU A 136 -16.33 15.73 3.45
N ASN A 137 -16.43 14.46 3.05
CA ASN A 137 -15.75 13.31 3.67
C ASN A 137 -14.73 12.64 2.72
N MET A 138 -14.14 13.38 1.78
CA MET A 138 -13.16 12.81 0.84
C MET A 138 -11.91 12.29 1.56
N ASP A 139 -11.66 10.98 1.44
CA ASP A 139 -10.42 10.37 1.92
C ASP A 139 -9.25 10.73 0.99
N PRO A 140 -8.23 11.47 1.48
CA PRO A 140 -7.10 11.95 0.67
C PRO A 140 -6.26 10.83 0.04
N THR A 141 -6.37 9.60 0.55
CA THR A 141 -5.59 8.43 0.08
C THR A 141 -6.02 7.97 -1.31
N CYS A 142 -7.29 8.15 -1.65
CA CYS A 142 -7.88 7.45 -2.78
C CYS A 142 -7.51 8.06 -4.15
N GLY A 143 -7.39 9.39 -4.25
CA GLY A 143 -6.83 10.02 -5.46
C GLY A 143 -5.38 9.60 -5.73
N CYS A 144 -4.58 9.46 -4.66
CA CYS A 144 -3.19 9.04 -4.78
C CYS A 144 -3.04 7.59 -5.26
N LEU A 145 -3.95 6.69 -4.85
CA LEU A 145 -3.96 5.30 -5.30
C LEU A 145 -4.35 5.16 -6.78
N VAL A 146 -5.31 5.95 -7.28
CA VAL A 146 -5.67 5.95 -8.70
C VAL A 146 -4.49 6.41 -9.55
N ILE A 147 -3.85 7.52 -9.16
CA ILE A 147 -2.63 8.03 -9.83
C ILE A 147 -1.53 6.96 -9.81
N SER A 148 -1.35 6.29 -8.66
CA SER A 148 -0.39 5.20 -8.53
C SER A 148 -0.72 4.03 -9.44
N GLY A 149 -1.98 3.58 -9.49
CA GLY A 149 -2.41 2.51 -10.40
C GLY A 149 -2.11 2.84 -11.85
N VAL A 150 -2.47 4.05 -12.29
CA VAL A 150 -2.30 4.49 -13.69
C VAL A 150 -0.83 4.62 -14.08
N ILE A 151 -0.01 5.25 -13.22
CA ILE A 151 1.41 5.51 -13.53
C ILE A 151 2.25 4.27 -13.28
N CYS A 152 2.14 3.67 -12.09
CA CYS A 152 2.95 2.52 -11.71
C CYS A 152 2.54 1.25 -12.47
N GLY A 153 1.27 1.12 -12.85
CA GLY A 153 0.78 0.04 -13.71
C GLY A 153 1.38 0.13 -15.12
N ARG A 154 1.52 1.33 -15.68
CA ARG A 154 2.19 1.53 -16.98
C ARG A 154 3.70 1.35 -16.92
N MET A 155 4.32 1.71 -15.80
CA MET A 155 5.77 1.57 -15.61
C MET A 155 6.18 0.15 -15.18
N GLY A 156 5.22 -0.73 -14.88
CA GLY A 156 5.52 -2.10 -14.44
C GLY A 156 6.17 -2.17 -13.06
N PHE A 157 5.97 -1.18 -12.19
CA PHE A 157 6.51 -1.22 -10.84
C PHE A 157 5.82 -2.29 -10.00
N LYS A 158 6.57 -2.91 -9.10
CA LYS A 158 6.04 -3.87 -8.13
C LYS A 158 5.25 -3.16 -7.05
N ARG A 159 4.32 -3.89 -6.44
CA ARG A 159 3.44 -3.41 -5.39
C ARG A 159 3.65 -4.19 -4.10
N LEU A 160 3.60 -3.49 -2.98
CA LEU A 160 3.59 -4.09 -1.65
C LEU A 160 2.60 -3.32 -0.77
N GLY A 161 1.45 -3.92 -0.47
CA GLY A 161 0.34 -3.16 0.11
C GLY A 161 -0.04 -2.00 -0.83
N ASN A 162 -0.10 -0.79 -0.29
CA ASN A 162 -0.29 0.44 -1.07
C ASN A 162 1.03 1.16 -1.38
N MET A 163 2.17 0.50 -1.17
CA MET A 163 3.51 1.01 -1.45
C MET A 163 3.97 0.63 -2.87
N VAL A 164 4.81 1.47 -3.48
CA VAL A 164 5.44 1.23 -4.78
C VAL A 164 6.90 0.84 -4.56
N ILE A 165 7.26 -0.38 -4.99
CA ILE A 165 8.65 -0.85 -4.96
C ILE A 165 9.35 -0.38 -6.23
N LEU A 166 10.37 0.45 -6.05
CA LEU A 166 11.14 1.04 -7.15
C LEU A 166 12.41 0.25 -7.45
N LYS A 167 13.03 -0.35 -6.42
CA LYS A 167 14.23 -1.16 -6.56
C LYS A 167 14.35 -2.22 -5.47
N GLU A 168 14.67 -3.43 -5.90
CA GLU A 168 15.04 -4.55 -5.04
C GLU A 168 16.45 -5.02 -5.39
N ARG A 169 17.11 -5.66 -4.44
CA ARG A 169 18.40 -6.32 -4.62
C ARG A 169 18.30 -7.74 -4.10
N ALA A 170 18.81 -8.71 -4.85
CA ALA A 170 18.96 -10.08 -4.37
C ALA A 170 20.17 -10.15 -3.44
N ILE A 171 19.98 -10.71 -2.26
CA ILE A 171 21.02 -11.02 -1.28
C ILE A 171 21.09 -12.53 -1.16
N GLU A 172 22.29 -13.06 -1.27
CA GLU A 172 22.56 -14.46 -0.95
C GLU A 172 22.57 -14.63 0.57
N VAL A 173 21.65 -15.44 1.08
CA VAL A 173 21.57 -15.81 2.49
C VAL A 173 22.38 -17.08 2.67
N VAL A 174 23.47 -16.97 3.41
CA VAL A 174 24.25 -18.13 3.86
C VAL A 174 23.59 -18.66 5.11
N ASP A 175 23.01 -19.86 5.04
CA ASP A 175 22.41 -20.50 6.19
C ASP A 175 23.48 -20.73 7.28
N ASN A 176 23.16 -20.33 8.52
CA ASN A 176 24.02 -20.60 9.66
C ASN A 176 23.90 -22.09 10.00
N PRO A 177 24.99 -22.87 10.09
CA PRO A 177 24.92 -24.31 10.34
C PRO A 177 24.24 -24.71 11.66
N ASN A 178 23.98 -23.75 12.55
CA ASN A 178 23.28 -23.98 13.82
C ASN A 178 21.74 -23.92 13.73
N ASP A 179 21.17 -23.44 12.62
CA ASP A 179 19.72 -23.33 12.40
C ASP A 179 19.15 -24.51 11.57
N ILE A 180 19.99 -25.52 11.30
CA ILE A 180 19.62 -26.69 10.51
C ILE A 180 18.87 -27.70 11.39
N GLU A 181 17.54 -27.66 11.34
CA GLU A 181 16.78 -28.89 11.60
C GLU A 181 17.17 -29.93 10.55
N VAL A 182 17.59 -31.10 11.01
CA VAL A 182 18.10 -32.21 10.21
C VAL A 182 17.02 -32.73 9.26
N SER A 183 16.87 -32.11 8.09
CA SER A 183 16.31 -32.74 6.91
C SER A 183 16.84 -32.09 5.63
N SER A 184 17.49 -32.92 4.81
CA SER A 184 18.05 -32.64 3.48
C SER A 184 19.17 -31.59 3.37
N ILE A 185 20.39 -32.11 3.27
CA ILE A 185 21.56 -31.43 2.71
C ILE A 185 21.30 -31.19 1.21
N GLU A 186 20.69 -30.07 0.88
CA GLU A 186 20.97 -29.38 -0.38
C GLU A 186 21.60 -28.04 0.00
N SER A 187 22.92 -27.94 -0.15
CA SER A 187 23.66 -26.68 -0.07
C SER A 187 23.29 -25.81 -1.29
N GLY A 188 22.04 -25.38 -1.34
CA GLY A 188 21.51 -24.46 -2.33
C GLY A 188 21.72 -23.04 -1.85
N HIS A 189 22.41 -22.22 -2.64
CA HIS A 189 22.47 -20.78 -2.41
C HIS A 189 21.04 -20.22 -2.38
N ARG A 190 20.56 -19.80 -1.21
CA ARG A 190 19.23 -19.20 -1.05
C ARG A 190 19.32 -17.70 -1.28
N PHE A 191 18.60 -17.18 -2.26
CA PHE A 191 18.54 -15.74 -2.52
C PHE A 191 17.27 -15.13 -1.90
N GLU A 192 17.42 -14.08 -1.10
CA GLU A 192 16.32 -13.26 -0.59
C GLU A 192 16.31 -11.89 -1.26
N SER A 193 15.12 -11.35 -1.53
CA SER A 193 14.97 -9.98 -2.05
C SER A 193 14.96 -8.96 -0.91
N GLU A 194 15.84 -7.98 -0.97
CA GLU A 194 15.84 -6.80 -0.10
C GLU A 194 15.32 -5.58 -0.85
N ILE A 195 14.34 -4.88 -0.27
CA ILE A 195 13.82 -3.62 -0.78
C ILE A 195 14.86 -2.51 -0.57
N VAL A 196 15.36 -1.94 -1.66
CA VAL A 196 16.33 -0.83 -1.64
C VAL A 196 15.62 0.51 -1.67
N TYR A 197 14.69 0.68 -2.61
CA TYR A 197 13.90 1.90 -2.75
C TYR A 197 12.42 1.55 -2.82
N ILE A 198 11.65 2.21 -1.96
CA ILE A 198 10.20 2.07 -1.90
C ILE A 198 9.61 3.43 -1.55
N VAL A 199 8.46 3.75 -2.15
CA VAL A 199 7.74 4.98 -1.85
C VAL A 199 6.32 4.66 -1.43
N GLY A 200 5.80 5.46 -0.50
CA GLY A 200 4.46 5.25 0.04
C GLY A 200 3.33 5.74 -0.86
N PRO A 201 2.07 5.58 -0.41
CA PRO A 201 0.88 5.86 -1.20
C PRO A 201 0.74 7.35 -1.55
N TYR A 202 1.28 8.25 -0.73
CA TYR A 202 1.15 9.70 -0.90
C TYR A 202 2.27 10.33 -1.74
N TRP A 203 3.03 9.53 -2.50
CA TRP A 203 4.05 10.06 -3.42
C TRP A 203 3.52 11.14 -4.40
N PRO A 204 2.26 11.10 -4.89
CA PRO A 204 1.76 12.16 -5.76
C PRO A 204 1.63 13.49 -5.03
N MET A 205 1.24 13.47 -3.74
CA MET A 205 1.20 14.67 -2.92
C MET A 205 2.61 15.21 -2.65
N MET A 206 3.55 14.34 -2.33
CA MET A 206 4.95 14.75 -2.14
C MET A 206 5.53 15.40 -3.40
N LEU A 207 5.38 14.78 -4.57
CA LEU A 207 5.90 15.33 -5.82
C LEU A 207 5.10 16.51 -6.36
N GLY A 208 3.78 16.51 -6.19
CA GLY A 208 2.87 17.53 -6.73
C GLY A 208 2.65 18.74 -5.81
N VAL A 209 2.96 18.63 -4.52
CA VAL A 209 2.74 19.69 -3.53
C VAL A 209 4.03 20.00 -2.76
N THR A 210 4.60 19.03 -2.05
CA THR A 210 5.72 19.30 -1.12
C THR A 210 6.97 19.81 -1.83
N TYR A 211 7.44 19.11 -2.87
CA TYR A 211 8.60 19.56 -3.65
C TYR A 211 8.36 20.92 -4.33
N PRO A 212 7.23 21.15 -5.04
CA PRO A 212 6.91 22.45 -5.60
C PRO A 212 6.84 23.58 -4.57
N LEU A 213 6.34 23.32 -3.36
CA LEU A 213 6.30 24.31 -2.29
C LEU A 213 7.71 24.71 -1.85
N ILE A 214 8.57 23.72 -1.58
CA ILE A 214 9.98 23.94 -1.18
C ILE A 214 10.71 24.72 -2.28
N LEU A 215 10.65 24.21 -3.51
CA LEU A 215 11.36 24.80 -4.65
C LEU A 215 10.79 26.16 -5.04
N GLY A 216 9.48 26.37 -4.90
CA GLY A 216 8.81 27.63 -5.20
C GLY A 216 9.21 28.75 -4.24
N VAL A 217 9.17 28.48 -2.93
CA VAL A 217 9.64 29.43 -1.90
C VAL A 217 11.13 29.72 -2.09
N SER A 218 11.94 28.67 -2.28
CA SER A 218 13.37 28.82 -2.55
C SER A 218 13.64 29.64 -3.82
N TYR A 219 12.94 29.37 -4.92
CA TYR A 219 13.07 30.13 -6.15
C TYR A 219 12.68 31.60 -5.96
N PHE A 220 11.60 31.86 -5.22
CA PHE A 220 11.18 33.22 -4.88
C PHE A 220 12.27 33.96 -4.08
N THR A 221 12.87 33.35 -3.07
CA THR A 221 14.02 33.92 -2.33
C THR A 221 15.22 34.15 -3.26
N ALA A 222 15.51 33.19 -4.15
CA ALA A 222 16.64 33.28 -5.06
C ALA A 222 16.53 34.49 -5.98
N VAL A 223 15.39 34.70 -6.63
CA VAL A 223 15.21 35.80 -7.58
C VAL A 223 15.03 37.16 -6.89
N ASN A 224 14.40 37.19 -5.72
CA ASN A 224 14.09 38.44 -5.03
C ASN A 224 15.16 38.90 -4.03
N VAL A 225 16.16 38.08 -3.72
CA VAL A 225 17.18 38.43 -2.72
C VAL A 225 18.58 38.10 -3.23
N ILE A 226 18.80 36.82 -3.58
CA ILE A 226 20.14 36.31 -3.86
C ILE A 226 20.68 36.81 -5.21
N PHE A 227 19.85 36.83 -6.25
CA PHE A 227 20.25 37.16 -7.62
C PHE A 227 19.64 38.48 -8.11
N LEU A 228 19.07 39.29 -7.22
CA LEU A 228 18.42 40.54 -7.60
C LEU A 228 19.46 41.51 -8.21
N LYS A 229 19.12 42.08 -9.38
CA LYS A 229 19.92 43.09 -10.08
C LYS A 229 19.94 44.40 -9.27
N GLY A 230 20.85 44.52 -8.32
CA GLY A 230 21.03 45.75 -7.53
C GLY A 230 21.64 45.54 -6.14
N SER A 231 21.56 44.33 -5.59
CA SER A 231 22.27 43.99 -4.35
C SER A 231 23.74 43.67 -4.65
N GLU A 232 24.64 44.00 -3.72
CA GLU A 232 26.02 43.51 -3.79
C GLU A 232 25.99 41.98 -3.69
N PHE A 233 26.21 41.31 -4.81
CA PHE A 233 26.16 39.86 -4.90
C PHE A 233 27.14 39.22 -3.90
N ASN A 234 26.60 38.51 -2.91
CA ASN A 234 27.40 37.78 -1.93
C ASN A 234 27.45 36.29 -2.30
N PRO A 235 28.54 35.80 -2.93
CA PRO A 235 28.64 34.41 -3.37
C PRO A 235 28.62 33.42 -2.20
N GLY A 236 29.14 33.80 -1.04
CA GLY A 236 29.14 32.93 0.15
C GLY A 236 27.72 32.63 0.62
N LEU A 237 26.88 33.66 0.68
CA LEU A 237 25.46 33.50 1.02
C LEU A 237 24.73 32.62 0.01
N ALA A 238 24.95 32.86 -1.29
CA ALA A 238 24.35 32.07 -2.36
C ALA A 238 24.73 30.58 -2.27
N VAL A 239 26.00 30.28 -1.97
CA VAL A 239 26.48 28.90 -1.78
C VAL A 239 25.86 28.25 -0.55
N ILE A 240 25.87 28.93 0.61
CA ILE A 240 25.30 28.37 1.86
C ILE A 240 23.80 28.09 1.68
N TRP A 241 23.06 29.04 1.12
CA TRP A 241 21.64 28.89 0.84
C TRP A 241 21.37 27.71 -0.10
N SER A 242 22.13 27.61 -1.21
CA SER A 242 21.98 26.51 -2.17
C SER A 242 22.26 25.14 -1.55
N LEU A 243 23.29 25.06 -0.68
CA LEU A 243 23.62 23.83 0.04
C LEU A 243 22.52 23.42 1.02
N LEU A 244 21.91 24.39 1.72
CA LEU A 244 20.80 24.12 2.63
C LEU A 244 19.55 23.66 1.88
N THR A 245 19.17 24.33 0.79
CA THR A 245 18.03 23.92 -0.05
C THR A 245 18.26 22.53 -0.66
N PHE A 246 19.48 22.24 -1.13
CA PHE A 246 19.84 20.91 -1.62
C PHE A 246 19.76 19.86 -0.51
N ALA A 247 20.31 20.15 0.67
CA ALA A 247 20.24 19.25 1.82
C ALA A 247 18.80 18.97 2.23
N LEU A 248 17.93 19.99 2.23
CA LEU A 248 16.49 19.84 2.47
C LEU A 248 15.85 18.89 1.46
N CYS A 249 16.05 19.12 0.16
CA CYS A 249 15.51 18.24 -0.89
C CYS A 249 16.04 16.80 -0.78
N TYR A 250 17.33 16.64 -0.47
CA TYR A 250 17.97 15.34 -0.29
C TYR A 250 17.44 14.61 0.96
N SER A 251 17.22 15.33 2.07
CA SER A 251 16.64 14.76 3.27
C SER A 251 15.21 14.26 3.03
N LEU A 252 14.38 15.03 2.31
CA LEU A 252 13.04 14.61 1.90
C LEU A 252 13.10 13.35 1.03
N PHE A 253 14.01 13.31 0.04
CA PHE A 253 14.23 12.11 -0.77
C PHE A 253 14.59 10.89 0.11
N ARG A 254 15.47 11.06 1.08
CA ARG A 254 15.86 9.98 2.00
C ARG A 254 14.72 9.51 2.90
N VAL A 255 13.77 10.38 3.25
CA VAL A 255 12.58 9.97 4.00
C VAL A 255 11.63 9.18 3.11
N ALA A 256 11.33 9.75 1.94
CA ALA A 256 10.30 9.27 1.04
C ALA A 256 10.61 7.92 0.40
N PHE A 257 11.87 7.73 -0.01
CA PHE A 257 12.27 6.58 -0.82
C PHE A 257 12.93 5.44 -0.01
N LYS A 258 13.07 5.62 1.31
CA LYS A 258 13.68 4.63 2.20
C LYS A 258 12.60 3.74 2.80
N ASN A 259 12.91 2.46 2.94
CA ASN A 259 12.05 1.52 3.65
C ASN A 259 11.81 2.01 5.10
N PRO A 260 10.55 2.26 5.52
CA PRO A 260 10.24 2.78 6.85
C PRO A 260 10.41 1.74 7.97
N GLY A 261 10.73 0.50 7.63
CA GLY A 261 10.82 -0.63 8.57
C GLY A 261 9.71 -1.65 8.34
N ILE A 262 9.39 -1.96 7.07
CA ILE A 262 8.36 -2.94 6.73
C ILE A 262 8.78 -4.32 7.22
N LEU A 263 7.91 -4.93 8.01
CA LEU A 263 8.18 -6.21 8.65
C LEU A 263 8.02 -7.37 7.64
N LYS A 264 8.96 -8.33 7.68
CA LYS A 264 8.78 -9.64 7.02
C LYS A 264 7.63 -10.41 7.71
N LYS A 265 7.01 -11.34 6.99
CA LYS A 265 5.98 -12.22 7.57
C LYS A 265 6.64 -13.28 8.45
N TYR A 266 6.07 -13.51 9.63
CA TYR A 266 6.50 -14.50 10.62
C TYR A 266 5.34 -15.44 10.95
N THR A 267 5.53 -16.74 10.73
CA THR A 267 4.55 -17.80 11.06
C THR A 267 4.58 -18.21 12.53
N SER A 268 5.68 -17.94 13.22
CA SER A 268 5.86 -18.15 14.65
C SER A 268 6.67 -16.97 15.23
N PRO A 269 6.43 -16.58 16.49
CA PRO A 269 7.30 -15.61 17.14
C PRO A 269 8.72 -16.19 17.21
N PRO A 270 9.75 -15.47 16.77
CA PRO A 270 11.10 -15.98 16.85
C PRO A 270 11.55 -16.12 18.31
N ASN A 271 12.24 -17.23 18.59
CA ASN A 271 12.67 -17.61 19.93
C ASN A 271 13.92 -16.84 20.31
N TYR A 272 13.71 -15.73 20.98
CA TYR A 272 14.75 -14.89 21.51
C TYR A 272 14.38 -14.70 23.00
N GLY A 273 15.30 -14.94 23.93
CA GLY A 273 15.09 -15.40 25.32
C GLY A 273 14.13 -14.63 26.28
N PRO A 274 14.47 -14.45 27.57
CA PRO A 274 13.50 -14.01 28.58
C PRO A 274 13.19 -12.49 28.62
N ASN A 275 13.95 -11.64 27.93
CA ASN A 275 13.84 -10.17 28.02
C ASN A 275 13.14 -9.51 26.81
N GLU A 276 12.26 -10.26 26.16
CA GLU A 276 12.01 -10.07 24.73
C GLU A 276 10.65 -9.44 24.43
N PRO A 277 10.56 -8.66 23.34
CA PRO A 277 9.33 -7.97 23.00
C PRO A 277 8.22 -8.99 22.76
N GLN A 278 7.13 -8.88 23.51
CA GLN A 278 5.96 -9.73 23.30
C GLN A 278 5.48 -9.58 21.85
N TRP A 279 5.42 -10.71 21.15
CA TRP A 279 4.89 -10.81 19.80
C TRP A 279 3.39 -11.05 19.85
N ARG A 280 2.66 -10.40 18.95
CA ARG A 280 1.21 -10.52 18.82
C ARG A 280 0.89 -10.98 17.40
N TRP A 281 -0.06 -11.90 17.28
CA TRP A 281 -0.62 -12.29 15.99
C TRP A 281 -1.52 -11.18 15.43
N ASP A 282 -1.40 -10.92 14.13
CA ASP A 282 -2.27 -9.99 13.40
C ASP A 282 -2.93 -10.69 12.20
N ASP A 283 -4.24 -10.89 12.30
CA ASP A 283 -5.04 -11.60 11.29
C ASP A 283 -5.06 -10.88 9.94
N ARG A 284 -4.88 -9.55 9.89
CA ARG A 284 -4.92 -8.77 8.64
C ARG A 284 -3.75 -9.07 7.72
N VAL A 285 -2.64 -9.53 8.30
CA VAL A 285 -1.39 -9.83 7.57
C VAL A 285 -0.93 -11.27 7.75
N GLN A 286 -1.65 -12.07 8.55
CA GLN A 286 -1.33 -13.46 8.86
C GLN A 286 0.13 -13.61 9.33
N SER A 287 0.52 -12.76 10.28
CA SER A 287 1.89 -12.68 10.77
C SER A 287 1.92 -12.36 12.26
N TYR A 288 2.93 -12.88 12.94
CA TYR A 288 3.36 -12.32 14.22
C TYR A 288 4.08 -10.99 14.00
N ALA A 289 3.84 -10.02 14.89
CA ALA A 289 4.50 -8.73 14.91
C ALA A 289 4.93 -8.36 16.33
N PRO A 290 6.10 -7.72 16.53
CA PRO A 290 6.54 -7.29 17.85
C PRO A 290 5.66 -6.14 18.36
N ARG A 291 5.64 -5.93 19.69
CA ARG A 291 4.77 -4.94 20.37
C ARG A 291 4.76 -3.52 19.77
N ARG A 292 5.89 -3.05 19.24
CA ARG A 292 6.02 -1.69 18.66
C ARG A 292 5.76 -1.64 17.16
N ALA A 293 5.50 -2.78 16.51
CA ALA A 293 5.11 -2.80 15.12
C ALA A 293 3.59 -2.66 14.98
N VAL A 294 3.16 -1.81 14.05
CA VAL A 294 1.75 -1.49 13.82
C VAL A 294 1.43 -1.71 12.35
N TYR A 295 0.28 -2.31 12.09
CA TYR A 295 -0.30 -2.34 10.75
C TYR A 295 -0.79 -0.94 10.41
N ASP A 296 -0.10 -0.30 9.46
CA ASP A 296 -0.54 0.96 8.89
C ASP A 296 -1.56 0.69 7.80
N THR A 297 -2.72 1.32 7.95
CA THR A 297 -3.85 1.10 7.06
C THR A 297 -3.67 1.81 5.72
N ASP A 298 -2.95 2.95 5.70
CA ASP A 298 -2.72 3.73 4.49
C ASP A 298 -1.73 3.01 3.57
N CYS A 299 -0.62 2.51 4.13
CA CYS A 299 0.37 1.72 3.40
C CYS A 299 -0.02 0.25 3.23
N ALA A 300 -1.01 -0.25 3.99
CA ALA A 300 -1.44 -1.65 4.03
C ALA A 300 -0.29 -2.63 4.32
N VAL A 301 0.60 -2.28 5.26
CA VAL A 301 1.75 -3.08 5.70
C VAL A 301 2.02 -2.89 7.18
N VAL A 302 2.67 -3.87 7.81
CA VAL A 302 3.17 -3.72 9.19
C VAL A 302 4.52 -3.00 9.19
N ILE A 303 4.64 -1.94 9.98
CA ILE A 303 5.83 -1.12 10.10
C ILE A 303 6.38 -1.21 11.53
N GLU A 304 7.68 -1.47 11.65
CA GLU A 304 8.40 -1.54 12.92
C GLU A 304 8.59 -0.15 13.54
N GLU A 305 8.25 -0.01 14.82
CA GLU A 305 8.23 1.26 15.56
C GLU A 305 7.53 2.37 14.76
N PHE A 306 6.36 2.04 14.21
CA PHE A 306 5.53 2.98 13.48
C PHE A 306 5.21 4.21 14.32
N ASP A 307 5.38 5.38 13.72
CA ASP A 307 5.04 6.66 14.32
C ASP A 307 3.73 7.18 13.70
N HIS A 308 3.75 7.49 12.40
CA HIS A 308 2.58 7.94 11.65
C HIS A 308 2.80 7.82 10.14
N THR A 309 1.72 7.97 9.37
CA THR A 309 1.82 8.18 7.92
C THR A 309 1.78 9.67 7.60
N CYS A 310 2.77 10.14 6.84
CA CYS A 310 2.96 11.56 6.59
C CYS A 310 2.76 11.87 5.09
N PRO A 311 1.59 12.39 4.69
CA PRO A 311 1.29 12.71 3.30
C PRO A 311 2.29 13.69 2.68
N TRP A 312 2.82 14.64 3.47
CA TRP A 312 3.83 15.61 3.04
C TRP A 312 5.16 14.95 2.63
N THR A 313 5.55 13.87 3.30
CA THR A 313 6.77 13.11 2.95
C THR A 313 6.49 11.97 1.97
N GLY A 314 5.21 11.75 1.62
CA GLY A 314 4.78 10.75 0.67
C GLY A 314 4.75 9.31 1.21
N THR A 315 5.10 9.07 2.48
CA THR A 315 5.29 7.72 3.02
C THR A 315 5.02 7.63 4.52
N ALA A 316 5.04 6.41 5.04
CA ALA A 316 5.00 6.15 6.47
C ALA A 316 6.34 6.45 7.15
N ILE A 317 6.27 6.90 8.40
CA ILE A 317 7.41 7.16 9.28
C ILE A 317 7.49 6.05 10.32
N GLY A 318 8.63 5.35 10.33
CA GLY A 318 8.91 4.27 11.27
C GLY A 318 10.40 4.16 11.54
N LYS A 319 10.81 3.06 12.19
CA LYS A 319 12.20 2.83 12.59
C LYS A 319 13.21 3.02 11.45
N GLY A 320 12.86 2.54 10.25
CA GLY A 320 13.75 2.49 9.10
C GLY A 320 14.10 3.87 8.54
N ASN A 321 13.20 4.84 8.62
CA ASN A 321 13.41 6.19 8.06
C ASN A 321 13.37 7.33 9.10
N MET A 322 13.13 7.05 10.38
CA MET A 322 13.09 8.04 11.46
C MET A 322 14.28 9.01 11.48
N PRO A 323 15.56 8.57 11.35
CA PRO A 323 16.68 9.52 11.35
C PRO A 323 16.67 10.48 10.15
N ALA A 324 16.20 10.02 8.98
CA ALA A 324 16.05 10.88 7.82
C ALA A 324 14.91 11.89 8.04
N PHE A 325 13.83 11.46 8.70
CA PHE A 325 12.68 12.32 9.01
C PHE A 325 13.09 13.44 9.97
N GLN A 326 13.83 13.12 11.02
CA GLN A 326 14.37 14.12 11.94
C GLN A 326 15.28 15.13 11.24
N ALA A 327 16.17 14.66 10.36
CA ALA A 327 17.02 15.55 9.56
C ALA A 327 16.20 16.46 8.65
N PHE A 328 15.16 15.94 8.00
CA PHE A 328 14.23 16.70 7.18
C PHE A 328 13.53 17.80 7.98
N ILE A 329 12.96 17.49 9.15
CA ILE A 329 12.29 18.49 10.00
C ILE A 329 13.26 19.60 10.43
N VAL A 330 14.48 19.26 10.85
CA VAL A 330 15.49 20.26 11.20
C VAL A 330 15.83 21.15 10.00
N LEU A 331 16.06 20.57 8.82
CA LEU A 331 16.39 21.31 7.61
C LEU A 331 15.24 22.19 7.13
N VAL A 332 13.98 21.76 7.29
CA VAL A 332 12.80 22.59 7.01
C VAL A 332 12.84 23.87 7.86
N PHE A 333 13.03 23.74 9.17
CA PHE A 333 13.08 24.93 10.04
C PHE A 333 14.27 25.83 9.74
N LEU A 334 15.45 25.26 9.47
CA LEU A 334 16.64 26.04 9.11
C LEU A 334 16.44 26.82 7.81
N CYS A 335 15.91 26.18 6.76
CA CYS A 335 15.65 26.85 5.48
C CYS A 335 14.55 27.91 5.62
N LEU A 336 13.45 27.61 6.32
CA LEU A 336 12.37 28.57 6.53
C LEU A 336 12.84 29.82 7.30
N ILE A 337 13.60 29.64 8.38
CA ILE A 337 14.14 30.77 9.15
C ILE A 337 15.08 31.60 8.27
N MET A 338 15.95 30.94 7.50
CA MET A 338 16.86 31.63 6.57
C MET A 338 16.08 32.42 5.51
N ASP A 339 15.10 31.81 4.85
CA ASP A 339 14.28 32.47 3.82
C ASP A 339 13.51 33.66 4.41
N VAL A 340 12.93 33.54 5.61
CA VAL A 340 12.24 34.65 6.28
C VAL A 340 13.20 35.81 6.57
N ILE A 341 14.39 35.53 7.12
CA ILE A 341 15.40 36.57 7.40
C ILE A 341 15.83 37.26 6.09
N LEU A 342 16.09 36.49 5.04
CA LEU A 342 16.52 37.04 3.75
C LEU A 342 15.45 37.92 3.09
N LEU A 343 14.20 37.46 3.08
CA LEU A 343 13.08 38.20 2.48
C LEU A 343 12.74 39.47 3.28
N THR A 344 12.76 39.39 4.61
CA THR A 344 12.45 40.56 5.45
C THR A 344 13.57 41.59 5.47
N SER A 345 14.83 41.18 5.53
CA SER A 345 15.97 42.10 5.47
C SER A 345 16.05 42.84 4.14
N SER A 346 15.70 42.18 3.04
CA SER A 346 15.66 42.79 1.71
C SER A 346 14.51 43.79 1.54
N SER A 347 13.42 43.64 2.29
CA SER A 347 12.30 44.59 2.26
C SER A 347 12.52 45.87 3.07
N MET A 348 13.58 45.92 3.89
CA MET A 348 13.94 47.09 4.71
C MET A 348 15.01 47.98 4.07
N ILE A 349 15.54 47.60 2.90
CA ILE A 349 16.50 48.35 2.08
C ILE A 349 15.77 48.84 0.84
#